data_AF-A0A560WIA6-F1
#
_entry.id   AF-A0A560WIA6-F1
#
_cell.length_a   1.000
_cell.length_b   1.000
_cell.length_c   1.000
_cell.angle_alpha   90.00
_cell.angle_beta   90.00
_cell.angle_gamma   90.00
#
_symmetry.space_group_name_H-M   'P 1'
#
loop_
_entity.id
_entity.type
_entity.pdbx_description
1 polymer ?
#
loop_
_entity_poly.entity_id
_entity_poly.type
_entity_poly.pdbx_seq_one_letter_code
_entity_poly.pdbx_strand_id
1 'polypeptide(L)'
;MPSLQETRASKGPRGAIPSRAVTRHIDPPIVQRLGKRLCSRKPDHIMEQLGISLNTWLKLLAGEPIRASVADRLLDRLGDIEEFN
;
A
#
# COMPACT_ATOMS: atom_id res chain seq x y z
N MET A 1 26.08 -29.42 -40.71
CA MET A 1 24.93 -28.77 -40.06
C MET A 1 25.35 -28.33 -38.66
N PRO A 2 25.62 -27.03 -38.40
CA PRO A 2 26.03 -26.55 -37.09
C PRO A 2 24.86 -26.01 -36.24
N SER A 3 24.83 -26.48 -34.98
CA SER A 3 24.62 -25.77 -33.70
C SER A 3 23.86 -24.43 -33.65
N LEU A 4 22.76 -24.40 -32.88
CA LEU A 4 22.24 -23.25 -32.09
C LEU A 4 21.40 -23.84 -30.92
N GLN A 5 21.99 -24.01 -29.73
CA GLN A 5 21.96 -23.09 -28.58
C GLN A 5 20.67 -23.13 -27.73
N GLU A 6 20.82 -23.76 -26.56
CA GLU A 6 20.50 -23.23 -25.23
C GLU A 6 19.02 -22.93 -24.88
N THR A 7 18.30 -23.96 -24.45
CA THR A 7 17.07 -23.80 -23.66
C THR A 7 17.40 -23.73 -22.16
N ARG A 8 17.77 -22.53 -21.69
CA ARG A 8 17.84 -22.23 -20.25
C ARG A 8 16.90 -21.10 -19.88
N ALA A 9 15.59 -21.35 -19.99
CA ALA A 9 14.60 -20.58 -19.24
C ALA A 9 14.60 -21.06 -17.78
N SER A 10 15.61 -20.65 -17.02
CA SER A 10 15.57 -20.71 -15.55
C SER A 10 14.56 -19.67 -15.06
N LYS A 11 13.27 -20.03 -15.09
CA LYS A 11 12.24 -19.29 -14.38
C LYS A 11 12.26 -19.83 -12.96
N GLY A 12 12.98 -19.11 -12.08
CA GLY A 12 13.10 -19.40 -10.66
C GLY A 12 11.74 -19.68 -9.99
N PRO A 13 11.74 -20.31 -8.82
CA PRO A 13 10.51 -20.79 -8.20
C PRO A 13 9.61 -19.60 -7.88
N ARG A 14 8.52 -19.41 -8.64
CA ARG A 14 7.42 -18.50 -8.29
C ARG A 14 6.57 -19.12 -7.17
N GLY A 15 7.24 -19.48 -6.09
CA GLY A 15 6.66 -19.95 -4.84
C GLY A 15 7.11 -19.02 -3.72
N ALA A 16 6.73 -17.74 -3.79
CA ALA A 16 6.76 -16.90 -2.61
C ALA A 16 5.60 -17.38 -1.72
N ILE A 17 5.93 -18.22 -0.74
CA ILE A 17 5.08 -18.51 0.42
C ILE A 17 4.58 -17.15 0.93
N PRO A 18 3.26 -16.93 1.15
CA PRO A 18 2.78 -15.65 1.62
C PRO A 18 3.45 -15.37 2.96
N SER A 19 4.41 -14.43 2.94
CA SER A 19 5.09 -13.94 4.12
C SER A 19 3.99 -13.52 5.08
N ARG A 20 3.91 -14.21 6.23
CA ARG A 20 3.00 -13.95 7.34
C ARG A 20 2.65 -12.46 7.37
N ALA A 21 1.39 -12.13 7.02
CA ALA A 21 1.01 -10.76 6.69
C ALA A 21 1.32 -9.84 7.87
N VAL A 22 2.46 -9.15 7.81
CA VAL A 22 2.86 -8.18 8.82
C VAL A 22 1.86 -7.04 8.72
N THR A 23 1.25 -6.68 9.84
CA THR A 23 0.34 -5.56 9.94
C THR A 23 0.93 -4.48 10.84
N ARG A 24 0.57 -3.23 10.60
CA ARG A 24 1.06 -2.04 11.32
C ARG A 24 -0.14 -1.18 11.68
N HIS A 25 -0.10 -0.60 12.88
CA HIS A 25 -1.03 0.45 13.29
C HIS A 25 -0.54 1.81 12.80
N ILE A 26 -1.46 2.64 12.35
CA ILE A 26 -1.19 4.04 12.04
C ILE A 26 -1.75 4.89 13.18
N ASP A 27 -0.96 5.87 13.62
CA ASP A 27 -1.34 6.77 14.69
C ASP A 27 -2.65 7.54 14.37
N PRO A 28 -3.63 7.59 15.29
CA PRO A 28 -4.89 8.28 15.07
C PRO A 28 -4.75 9.76 14.64
N PRO A 29 -3.78 10.55 15.13
CA PRO A 29 -3.53 11.90 14.63
C PRO A 29 -3.20 11.95 13.13
N ILE A 30 -2.45 10.97 12.61
CA ILE A 30 -2.12 10.88 11.18
C ILE A 30 -3.38 10.59 10.37
N VAL A 31 -4.19 9.63 10.83
CA VAL A 31 -5.47 9.29 10.19
C VAL A 31 -6.39 10.51 10.13
N GLN A 32 -6.48 11.30 11.21
CA GLN A 32 -7.28 12.53 11.21
C GLN A 32 -6.77 13.57 10.21
N ARG A 33 -5.44 13.75 10.09
CA ARG A 33 -4.85 14.67 9.09
C ARG A 33 -5.17 14.21 7.66
N LEU A 34 -5.04 12.93 7.36
CA LEU A 34 -5.44 12.34 6.08
C LEU A 34 -6.94 12.56 5.81
N GLY A 35 -7.76 12.40 6.85
CA GLY A 35 -9.21 12.60 6.76
C GLY A 35 -9.62 14.04 6.50
N LYS A 36 -8.86 15.03 6.99
CA LYS A 36 -9.08 16.45 6.68
C LYS A 36 -8.79 16.79 5.22
N ARG A 37 -7.95 16.02 4.53
CA ARG A 37 -7.67 16.19 3.09
C ARG A 37 -8.74 15.56 2.20
N LEU A 38 -9.50 14.60 2.73
CA LEU A 38 -10.60 13.98 2.00
C LEU A 38 -11.82 14.93 1.98
N CYS A 39 -12.03 15.61 0.85
CA CYS A 39 -13.25 16.40 0.62
C CYS A 39 -14.49 15.50 0.49
N SER A 40 -14.32 14.23 0.13
CA SER A 40 -15.39 13.25 0.02
C SER A 40 -15.01 11.90 0.61
N ARG A 41 -16.00 11.18 1.15
CA ARG A 41 -15.85 9.80 1.64
C ARG A 41 -16.20 8.74 0.58
N LYS A 42 -16.35 9.15 -0.68
CA LYS A 42 -16.60 8.21 -1.78
C LYS A 42 -15.38 7.29 -1.97
N PRO A 43 -15.61 5.99 -2.24
CA PRO A 43 -14.52 5.02 -2.42
C PRO A 43 -13.53 5.44 -3.51
N ASP A 44 -14.03 5.96 -4.63
CA ASP A 44 -13.18 6.44 -5.74
C ASP A 44 -12.30 7.60 -5.30
N HIS A 45 -12.86 8.58 -4.59
CA HIS A 45 -12.11 9.75 -4.12
C HIS A 45 -11.05 9.38 -3.08
N ILE A 46 -11.35 8.45 -2.17
CA ILE A 46 -10.36 7.94 -1.21
C ILE A 46 -9.22 7.23 -1.93
N MET A 47 -9.53 6.45 -2.95
CA MET A 47 -8.53 5.76 -3.75
C MET A 47 -7.67 6.73 -4.55
N GLU A 48 -8.26 7.77 -5.15
CA GLU A 48 -7.54 8.81 -5.88
C GLU A 48 -6.61 9.62 -4.97
N GLN A 49 -7.10 10.08 -3.81
CA GLN A 49 -6.34 10.95 -2.91
C GLN A 49 -5.30 10.19 -2.08
N LEU A 50 -5.66 9.01 -1.54
CA LEU A 50 -4.84 8.28 -0.58
C LEU A 50 -4.19 7.02 -1.20
N GLY A 51 -4.67 6.52 -2.34
CA GLY A 51 -4.19 5.27 -2.94
C GLY A 51 -4.60 4.01 -2.17
N ILE A 52 -5.58 4.12 -1.29
CA ILE A 52 -6.09 3.00 -0.49
C ILE A 52 -7.58 2.81 -0.71
N SER A 53 -8.07 1.59 -0.50
CA SER A 53 -9.49 1.30 -0.60
C SER A 53 -10.28 1.88 0.58
N LEU A 54 -11.58 2.11 0.39
CA LEU A 54 -12.51 2.49 1.46
C LEU A 54 -12.43 1.53 2.66
N ASN A 55 -12.28 0.22 2.44
CA ASN A 55 -12.13 -0.73 3.54
C ASN A 55 -10.88 -0.45 4.37
N THR A 56 -9.76 -0.13 3.73
CA THR A 56 -8.52 0.22 4.43
C THR A 56 -8.69 1.53 5.21
N TRP A 57 -9.36 2.51 4.62
CA TRP A 57 -9.69 3.76 5.28
C TRP A 57 -10.58 3.56 6.52
N LEU A 58 -11.61 2.72 6.42
CA LEU A 58 -12.46 2.38 7.56
C LEU A 58 -11.66 1.67 8.67
N LYS A 59 -10.72 0.79 8.32
CA LYS A 59 -9.80 0.16 9.28
C LYS A 59 -8.96 1.19 10.02
N LEU A 60 -8.40 2.16 9.30
CA LEU A 60 -7.62 3.24 9.90
C LEU A 60 -8.48 4.07 10.88
N LEU A 61 -9.72 4.38 10.52
CA LEU A 61 -10.67 5.08 11.40
C LEU A 61 -11.05 4.25 12.64
N ALA A 62 -11.15 2.93 12.50
CA ALA A 62 -11.42 2.01 13.60
C ALA A 62 -10.18 1.73 14.47
N GLY A 63 -9.00 2.24 14.11
CA GLY A 63 -7.73 1.93 14.79
C GLY A 63 -7.23 0.50 14.54
N GLU A 64 -7.80 -0.18 13.54
CA GLU A 64 -7.40 -1.53 13.16
C GLU A 64 -6.06 -1.53 12.42
N PRO A 65 -5.25 -2.59 12.61
CA PRO A 65 -3.98 -2.72 11.92
C PRO A 65 -4.20 -3.02 10.43
N ILE A 66 -3.48 -2.29 9.58
CA ILE A 66 -3.47 -2.50 8.13
C ILE A 66 -2.19 -3.25 7.72
N ARG A 67 -2.13 -3.78 6.50
CA ARG A 67 -0.92 -4.46 6.00
C ARG A 67 0.27 -3.49 6.04
N ALA A 68 1.43 -3.97 6.51
CA ALA A 68 2.65 -3.17 6.62
C ALA A 68 3.02 -2.53 5.27
N SER A 69 2.98 -3.30 4.18
CA SER A 69 3.25 -2.78 2.83
C SER A 69 2.30 -1.65 2.39
N VAL A 70 1.07 -1.62 2.90
CA VAL A 70 0.12 -0.54 2.63
C VAL A 70 0.41 0.66 3.53
N ALA A 71 0.73 0.42 4.80
CA ALA A 71 1.16 1.45 5.73
C ALA A 71 2.42 2.18 5.25
N ASP A 72 3.46 1.45 4.83
CA ASP A 72 4.70 2.05 4.32
C ASP A 72 4.44 2.94 3.11
N ARG A 73 3.63 2.49 2.13
CA ARG A 73 3.26 3.30 0.96
C ARG A 73 2.43 4.54 1.33
N LEU A 74 1.56 4.42 2.33
CA LEU A 74 0.73 5.53 2.80
C LEU A 74 1.58 6.59 3.50
N LEU A 75 2.54 6.15 4.33
CA LEU A 75 3.46 7.03 5.04
C LEU A 75 4.46 7.71 4.10
N ASP A 76 4.99 6.97 3.12
CA ASP A 76 5.86 7.49 2.07
C ASP A 76 5.15 8.58 1.26
N ARG A 77 3.92 8.30 0.83
CA ARG A 77 3.06 9.30 0.17
C ARG A 77 2.78 10.49 1.07
N LEU A 78 2.51 10.30 2.36
CA LEU A 78 2.28 11.42 3.27
C LEU A 78 3.55 12.28 3.46
N GLY A 79 4.73 11.66 3.54
CA GLY A 79 6.01 12.35 3.67
C GLY A 79 6.33 13.21 2.45
N ASP A 80 6.17 12.64 1.25
CA ASP A 80 6.30 13.37 -0.02
C ASP A 80 5.34 14.58 -0.07
N ILE A 81 4.12 14.42 0.47
CA ILE A 81 3.13 15.47 0.50
C ILE A 81 3.42 16.57 1.54
N GLU A 82 4.12 16.29 2.65
CA GLU A 82 4.45 17.29 3.68
C GLU A 82 5.67 18.16 3.28
N GLU A 83 6.50 17.71 2.34
CA GLU A 83 7.67 18.48 1.86
C GLU A 83 7.28 19.65 0.93
N PHE A 84 6.03 19.71 0.47
CA PHE A 84 5.52 20.72 -0.46
C PHE A 84 4.48 21.70 0.13
N ASN A 85 4.37 21.82 1.46
CA ASN A 85 3.44 22.76 2.11
C ASN A 85 4.08 23.54 3.24
#